data_AF-B5JEP4-F1
#
_entry.id   AF-B5JEP4-F1
#
_cell.length_a   1.000
_cell.length_b   1.000
_cell.length_c   1.000
_cell.angle_alpha   90.00
_cell.angle_beta   90.00
_cell.angle_gamma   90.00
#
_symmetry.space_group_name_H-M   'P 1'
#
loop_
_entity.id
_entity.type
_entity.pdbx_description
1 polymer ?
#
loop_
_entity_poly.entity_id
_entity_poly.type
_entity_poly.pdbx_seq_one_letter_code
_entity_poly.pdbx_strand_id
1 'polypeptide(L)'
;MTGLVLALRGYPGDFDWQYTVVSALASQKHNPAGGVWYSAGLGVAMLWLWPYLGRLRSGRANGVAILESVALKAMRAGIVFGVLMGLESILVPELPEVLEKLHELLALSCFLCFYIGVLCVSVNRMQSEKRFVFPVALIVIPIIAIGVSQLTLYLGQRDLGWVDQSWRELGVPLWQSFAFWQWLALFFLWGALGMLGFLNRK
;
A
#
# COMPACT_ATOMS: atom_id res chain seq x y z
N MET A 1 -4.51 -11.91 4.14
CA MET A 1 -5.69 -11.84 5.03
C MET A 1 -5.44 -12.51 6.37
N THR A 2 -4.92 -13.74 6.43
CA THR A 2 -4.63 -14.44 7.70
C THR A 2 -3.77 -13.61 8.67
N GLY A 3 -2.65 -13.05 8.22
CA GLY A 3 -1.80 -12.20 9.06
C GLY A 3 -2.51 -10.98 9.65
N LEU A 4 -3.36 -10.31 8.86
CA LEU A 4 -4.20 -9.19 9.31
C LEU A 4 -5.18 -9.60 10.40
N VAL A 5 -5.88 -10.73 10.21
CA VAL A 5 -6.86 -11.23 11.20
C VAL A 5 -6.17 -11.60 12.51
N LEU A 6 -5.02 -12.28 12.46
CA LEU A 6 -4.24 -12.63 13.65
C LEU A 6 -3.73 -11.38 14.36
N ALA A 7 -3.26 -10.39 13.61
CA ALA A 7 -2.76 -9.13 14.17
C ALA A 7 -3.86 -8.31 14.85
N LEU A 8 -5.07 -8.26 14.25
CA LEU A 8 -6.22 -7.61 14.85
C LEU A 8 -6.68 -8.30 16.13
N ARG A 9 -6.66 -9.64 16.17
CA ARG A 9 -7.00 -10.41 17.37
C ARG A 9 -6.01 -10.20 18.52
N GLY A 10 -4.75 -9.91 18.20
CA GLY A 10 -3.70 -9.63 19.17
C GLY A 10 -3.56 -8.15 19.54
N TYR A 11 -4.33 -7.26 18.91
CA TYR A 11 -4.17 -5.81 19.09
C TYR A 11 -4.64 -5.39 20.50
N PRO A 12 -3.84 -4.61 21.25
CA PRO A 12 -4.24 -4.12 22.56
C PRO A 12 -5.29 -3.01 22.40
N GLY A 13 -6.52 -3.30 22.83
CA GLY A 13 -7.65 -2.36 22.77
C GLY A 13 -8.43 -2.40 21.46
N ASP A 14 -9.30 -1.42 21.27
CA ASP A 14 -10.16 -1.34 20.09
C ASP A 14 -9.39 -0.75 18.90
N PHE A 15 -9.21 -1.56 17.86
CA PHE A 15 -8.60 -1.10 16.61
C PHE A 15 -9.59 -0.25 15.80
N ASP A 16 -9.35 1.06 15.77
CA ASP A 16 -10.14 2.01 14.98
C ASP A 16 -9.43 2.31 13.65
N TRP A 17 -9.81 1.59 12.58
CA TRP A 17 -9.22 1.78 11.24
C TRP A 17 -9.38 3.21 10.70
N GLN A 18 -10.32 3.99 11.22
CA GLN A 18 -10.56 5.36 10.79
C GLN A 18 -9.45 6.32 11.24
N TYR A 19 -8.87 6.06 12.41
CA TYR A 19 -7.89 6.93 13.07
C TYR A 19 -6.58 6.20 13.43
N THR A 20 -6.48 4.91 13.12
CA THR A 20 -5.29 4.09 13.37
C THR A 20 -4.68 3.63 12.05
N VAL A 21 -3.45 4.08 11.81
CA VAL A 21 -2.67 3.74 10.63
C VAL A 21 -2.40 2.23 10.55
N VAL A 22 -2.32 1.70 9.34
CA VAL A 22 -2.05 0.28 9.11
C VAL A 22 -0.70 -0.18 9.70
N SER A 23 0.29 0.71 9.77
CA SER A 23 1.60 0.41 10.35
C SER A 23 1.54 0.12 11.86
N ALA A 24 0.52 0.61 12.57
CA ALA A 24 0.30 0.26 13.97
C ALA A 24 0.04 -1.25 14.16
N LEU A 25 -0.58 -1.90 13.17
CA LEU A 25 -0.77 -3.36 13.18
C LEU A 25 0.53 -4.13 13.00
N ALA A 26 1.53 -3.54 12.34
CA ALA A 26 2.85 -4.13 12.09
C ALA A 26 3.83 -3.88 13.24
N SER A 27 3.64 -2.77 13.95
CA SER A 27 4.52 -2.29 15.01
C SER A 27 4.42 -3.17 16.25
N GLN A 28 5.53 -3.76 16.68
CA GLN A 28 5.57 -4.52 17.94
C GLN A 28 5.42 -3.62 19.18
N LYS A 29 5.70 -2.31 19.05
CA LYS A 29 5.42 -1.30 20.08
C LYS A 29 3.93 -1.13 20.35
N HIS A 30 3.13 -1.04 19.28
CA HIS A 30 1.68 -0.83 19.39
C HIS A 30 0.89 -2.14 19.44
N ASN A 31 1.43 -3.21 18.87
CA ASN A 31 0.80 -4.53 18.78
C ASN A 31 1.81 -5.65 19.08
N PRO A 32 2.26 -5.81 20.34
CA PRO A 32 3.32 -6.76 20.68
C PRO A 32 2.95 -8.21 20.39
N ALA A 33 1.67 -8.59 20.57
CA ALA A 33 1.20 -9.95 20.33
C ALA A 33 0.86 -10.23 18.86
N GLY A 34 0.42 -9.20 18.11
CA GLY A 34 -0.08 -9.33 16.75
C GLY A 34 0.87 -8.85 15.64
N GLY A 35 1.83 -7.99 15.96
CA GLY A 35 2.71 -7.29 15.01
C GLY A 35 3.46 -8.22 14.07
N VAL A 36 4.06 -9.26 14.64
CA VAL A 36 4.81 -10.28 13.90
C VAL A 36 3.94 -10.97 12.85
N TRP A 37 2.66 -11.26 13.18
CA TRP A 37 1.74 -11.94 12.25
C TRP A 37 1.36 -11.05 11.06
N TYR A 38 1.17 -9.76 11.30
CA TYR A 38 0.92 -8.81 10.22
C TYR A 38 2.14 -8.70 9.32
N SER A 39 3.32 -8.46 9.89
CA SER A 39 4.58 -8.27 9.17
C SER A 39 4.97 -9.51 8.36
N ALA A 40 4.84 -10.71 8.94
CA ALA A 40 5.07 -11.97 8.24
C ALA A 40 4.05 -12.17 7.11
N GLY A 41 2.76 -11.93 7.39
CA GLY A 41 1.71 -12.03 6.38
C GLY A 41 1.92 -11.07 5.20
N LEU A 42 2.38 -9.84 5.48
CA LEU A 42 2.71 -8.84 4.48
C LEU A 42 3.93 -9.26 3.66
N GLY A 43 5.03 -9.66 4.31
CA GLY A 43 6.24 -10.12 3.63
C GLY A 43 5.96 -11.32 2.71
N VAL A 44 5.21 -12.30 3.20
CA VAL A 44 4.76 -13.44 2.38
C VAL A 44 3.87 -12.99 1.23
N ALA A 45 2.90 -12.10 1.46
CA ALA A 45 2.05 -11.58 0.38
C ALA A 45 2.87 -10.86 -0.71
N MET A 46 3.88 -10.08 -0.31
CA MET A 46 4.80 -9.40 -1.24
C MET A 46 5.61 -10.41 -2.06
N LEU A 47 6.15 -11.46 -1.43
CA LEU A 47 6.83 -12.55 -2.16
C LEU A 47 5.91 -13.24 -3.17
N TRP A 48 4.65 -13.49 -2.78
CA TRP A 48 3.65 -14.10 -3.67
C TRP A 48 3.26 -13.20 -4.84
N LEU A 49 3.41 -11.88 -4.73
CA LEU A 49 3.23 -10.98 -5.87
C LEU A 49 4.31 -11.17 -6.94
N TRP A 50 5.49 -11.70 -6.60
CA TRP A 50 6.57 -11.86 -7.58
C TRP A 50 6.22 -12.76 -8.77
N PRO A 51 5.79 -14.03 -8.59
CA PRO A 51 5.34 -14.86 -9.71
C PRO A 51 4.09 -14.30 -10.39
N TYR A 52 3.24 -13.57 -9.65
CA TYR A 52 2.08 -12.90 -10.20
C TYR A 52 2.45 -11.81 -11.22
N LEU A 53 3.41 -10.94 -10.89
CA LEU A 53 3.94 -9.93 -11.81
C LEU A 53 4.61 -10.56 -13.04
N GLY A 54 5.26 -11.72 -12.87
CA GLY A 54 5.82 -12.48 -13.99
C GLY A 54 4.78 -12.85 -15.06
N ARG A 55 3.52 -13.08 -14.63
CA ARG A 55 2.39 -13.37 -15.52
C ARG A 55 1.67 -12.12 -16.05
N LEU A 56 1.96 -10.94 -15.48
CA LEU A 56 1.33 -9.69 -15.93
C LEU A 56 1.90 -9.16 -17.25
N ARG A 57 3.06 -9.66 -17.68
CA ARG A 57 3.74 -9.26 -18.92
C ARG A 57 2.77 -9.35 -20.09
N SER A 58 2.39 -8.20 -20.65
CA SER A 58 1.52 -8.14 -21.81
C SER A 58 2.37 -8.58 -23.00
N GLY A 59 2.22 -9.83 -23.45
CA GLY A 59 2.72 -10.27 -24.75
C GLY A 59 2.01 -9.58 -25.94
N ARG A 60 1.51 -8.34 -25.78
CA ARG A 60 0.71 -7.62 -26.77
C ARG A 60 1.53 -6.51 -27.44
N ALA A 61 1.54 -6.53 -28.77
CA ALA A 61 2.29 -5.62 -29.63
C ALA A 61 1.82 -4.14 -29.59
N ASN A 62 0.66 -3.85 -29.00
CA ASN A 62 -0.01 -2.53 -29.10
C ASN A 62 0.18 -1.63 -27.86
N GLY A 63 1.09 -1.99 -26.95
CA GLY A 63 1.40 -1.18 -25.76
C GLY A 63 2.68 -0.37 -25.90
N VAL A 64 2.84 0.65 -25.05
CA VAL A 64 4.08 1.40 -24.93
C VAL A 64 5.06 0.57 -24.09
N ALA A 65 6.01 -0.09 -24.76
CA ALA A 65 6.98 -1.00 -24.13
C ALA A 65 7.73 -0.39 -22.94
N ILE A 66 8.00 0.93 -22.99
CA ILE A 66 8.66 1.66 -21.91
C ILE A 66 7.79 1.69 -20.65
N LEU A 67 6.47 1.96 -20.78
CA LEU A 67 5.56 2.00 -19.63
C LEU A 67 5.46 0.64 -18.94
N GLU A 68 5.39 -0.44 -19.72
CA GLU A 68 5.38 -1.80 -19.16
C GLU A 68 6.69 -2.12 -18.41
N SER A 69 7.83 -1.79 -19.00
CA SER A 69 9.15 -2.00 -18.38
C SER A 69 9.30 -1.22 -17.08
N VAL A 70 8.95 0.07 -17.09
CA VAL A 70 8.94 0.93 -15.90
C VAL A 70 8.01 0.36 -14.84
N ALA A 71 6.80 -0.04 -15.23
CA ALA A 71 5.82 -0.57 -14.30
C ALA A 71 6.30 -1.84 -13.59
N LEU A 72 6.81 -2.81 -14.35
CA LEU A 72 7.30 -4.07 -13.80
C LEU A 72 8.52 -3.87 -12.90
N LYS A 73 9.44 -2.97 -13.28
CA LYS A 73 10.59 -2.63 -12.44
C LYS A 73 10.15 -1.95 -11.13
N ALA A 74 9.24 -0.98 -11.23
CA ALA A 74 8.69 -0.29 -10.07
C ALA A 74 8.01 -1.28 -9.11
N MET A 75 7.07 -2.10 -9.59
CA MET A 75 6.39 -3.08 -8.74
C MET A 75 7.35 -4.11 -8.12
N ARG A 76 8.39 -4.55 -8.85
CA ARG A 76 9.42 -5.45 -8.30
C ARG A 76 10.24 -4.80 -7.19
N ALA A 77 10.63 -3.54 -7.38
CA ALA A 77 11.28 -2.77 -6.32
C ALA A 77 10.35 -2.63 -5.11
N GLY A 78 9.05 -2.38 -5.35
CA GLY A 78 8.02 -2.36 -4.30
C GLY A 78 7.94 -3.66 -3.51
N ILE A 79 7.98 -4.82 -4.17
CA ILE A 79 8.03 -6.13 -3.50
C ILE A 79 9.28 -6.22 -2.61
N VAL A 80 10.46 -5.85 -3.13
CA VAL A 80 11.70 -5.90 -2.35
C VAL A 80 11.59 -5.03 -1.09
N PHE A 81 11.13 -3.79 -1.22
CA PHE A 81 10.93 -2.90 -0.07
C PHE A 81 9.89 -3.45 0.91
N GLY A 82 8.78 -3.99 0.43
CA GLY A 82 7.75 -4.60 1.28
C GLY A 82 8.23 -5.83 2.04
N VAL A 83 9.09 -6.66 1.43
CA VAL A 83 9.72 -7.80 2.10
C VAL A 83 10.73 -7.33 3.14
N LEU A 84 11.60 -6.38 2.79
CA LEU A 84 12.58 -5.81 3.72
C LEU A 84 11.90 -5.18 4.94
N MET A 85 10.82 -4.42 4.72
CA MET A 85 10.01 -3.84 5.78
C MET A 85 9.38 -4.93 6.67
N GLY A 86 8.82 -5.99 6.08
CA GLY A 86 8.28 -7.11 6.86
C GLY A 86 9.33 -7.84 7.69
N LEU A 87 10.54 -8.05 7.14
CA LEU A 87 11.66 -8.67 7.86
C LEU A 87 12.17 -7.78 8.99
N GLU A 88 12.38 -6.50 8.70
CA GLU A 88 12.79 -5.49 9.68
C GLU A 88 11.83 -5.49 10.88
N SER A 89 10.52 -5.40 10.62
CA SER A 89 9.50 -5.38 11.67
C SER A 89 9.36 -6.70 12.46
N ILE A 90 9.92 -7.81 11.98
CA ILE A 90 9.99 -9.09 12.71
C ILE A 90 11.26 -9.17 13.55
N LEU A 91 12.39 -8.79 12.95
CA LEU A 91 13.73 -8.96 13.53
C LEU A 91 14.07 -7.89 14.56
N VAL A 92 13.41 -6.73 14.51
CA VAL A 92 13.68 -5.59 15.39
C VAL A 92 12.40 -5.22 16.14
N PRO A 93 12.14 -5.84 17.32
CA PRO A 93 10.97 -5.54 18.14
C PRO A 93 10.90 -4.09 18.59
N GLU A 94 12.05 -3.51 18.94
CA GLU A 94 12.19 -2.12 19.35
C GLU A 94 13.15 -1.43 18.39
N LEU A 95 12.60 -0.63 17.48
CA LEU A 95 13.40 0.15 16.56
C LEU A 95 14.05 1.31 17.31
N PRO A 96 15.39 1.44 17.31
CA PRO A 96 16.04 2.71 17.60
C PRO A 96 15.51 3.78 16.63
N GLU A 97 15.55 5.05 17.05
CA GLU A 97 15.03 6.19 16.27
C GLU A 97 15.56 6.23 14.81
N VAL A 98 16.82 5.83 14.59
CA VAL A 98 17.41 5.72 13.23
C VAL A 98 16.70 4.67 12.38
N LEU A 99 16.31 3.53 12.96
CA LEU A 99 15.58 2.48 12.25
C LEU A 99 14.11 2.87 12.03
N GLU A 100 13.50 3.70 12.89
CA GLU A 100 12.16 4.25 12.60
C GLU A 100 12.15 5.05 11.29
N LYS A 101 13.17 5.87 11.05
CA LYS A 101 13.34 6.59 9.76
C LYS A 101 13.57 5.64 8.59
N LEU A 102 14.30 4.56 8.80
CA LEU A 102 14.48 3.53 7.77
C LEU A 102 13.15 2.83 7.46
N HIS A 103 12.36 2.48 8.47
CA HIS A 103 11.04 1.87 8.30
C HIS A 103 10.10 2.79 7.52
N GLU A 104 10.02 4.08 7.90
CA GLU A 104 9.27 5.09 7.16
C GLU A 104 9.72 5.17 5.69
N LEU A 105 11.03 5.18 5.44
CA LEU A 105 11.59 5.22 4.09
C LEU A 105 11.25 3.96 3.28
N LEU A 106 11.33 2.77 3.88
CA LEU A 106 10.97 1.50 3.25
C LEU A 106 9.47 1.46 2.91
N ALA A 107 8.62 1.87 3.85
CA ALA A 107 7.17 1.94 3.66
C ALA A 107 6.80 2.91 2.54
N LEU A 108 7.36 4.11 2.55
CA LEU A 108 7.13 5.12 1.51
C LEU A 108 7.64 4.65 0.14
N SER A 109 8.84 4.07 0.09
CA SER A 109 9.43 3.56 -1.16
C SER A 109 8.61 2.41 -1.73
N CYS A 110 8.16 1.49 -0.88
CA CYS A 110 7.26 0.39 -1.23
C CYS A 110 5.96 0.94 -1.85
N PHE A 111 5.31 1.88 -1.15
CA PHE A 111 4.08 2.51 -1.60
C PHE A 111 4.25 3.20 -2.96
N LEU A 112 5.25 4.09 -3.10
CA LEU A 112 5.51 4.82 -4.34
C LEU A 112 5.79 3.87 -5.52
N CYS A 113 6.56 2.82 -5.28
CA CYS A 113 6.85 1.80 -6.28
C CYS A 113 5.59 1.09 -6.79
N PHE A 114 4.70 0.66 -5.89
CA PHE A 114 3.43 0.06 -6.28
C PHE A 114 2.49 1.06 -6.94
N TYR A 115 2.41 2.28 -6.41
CA TYR A 115 1.60 3.36 -6.94
C TYR A 115 1.97 3.69 -8.39
N ILE A 116 3.25 3.98 -8.64
CA ILE A 116 3.79 4.23 -9.99
C ILE A 116 3.57 3.02 -10.89
N GLY A 117 3.89 1.82 -10.40
CA GLY A 117 3.71 0.59 -11.14
C GLY A 117 2.27 0.39 -11.62
N VAL A 118 1.32 0.50 -10.70
CA VAL A 118 -0.12 0.32 -10.98
C VAL A 118 -0.59 1.37 -11.99
N LEU A 119 -0.21 2.64 -11.82
CA LEU A 119 -0.56 3.69 -12.77
C LEU A 119 0.01 3.43 -14.17
N CYS A 120 1.30 3.07 -14.27
CA CYS A 120 1.93 2.80 -15.56
C CYS A 120 1.29 1.62 -16.29
N VAL A 121 1.00 0.49 -15.60
CA VAL A 121 0.28 -0.63 -16.23
C VAL A 121 -1.11 -0.20 -16.65
N SER A 122 -1.82 0.52 -15.79
CA SER A 122 -3.19 0.97 -16.02
C SER A 122 -3.29 1.86 -17.26
N VAL A 123 -2.45 2.89 -17.35
CA VAL A 123 -2.37 3.79 -18.52
C VAL A 123 -2.01 3.01 -19.77
N ASN A 124 -0.99 2.13 -19.70
CA ASN A 124 -0.61 1.30 -20.84
C ASN A 124 -1.79 0.45 -21.35
N ARG A 125 -2.60 -0.12 -20.44
CA ARG A 125 -3.78 -0.91 -20.80
C ARG A 125 -4.90 -0.08 -21.43
N MET A 126 -5.14 1.13 -20.93
CA MET A 126 -6.10 2.05 -21.55
C MET A 126 -5.69 2.42 -22.97
N GLN A 127 -4.39 2.64 -23.20
CA GLN A 127 -3.85 2.98 -24.52
C GLN A 127 -3.92 1.80 -25.51
N SER A 128 -3.65 0.58 -25.05
CA SER A 128 -3.70 -0.60 -25.92
C SER A 128 -5.12 -1.05 -26.27
N GLU A 129 -6.09 -0.91 -25.35
CA GLU A 129 -7.41 -1.51 -25.50
C GLU A 129 -8.53 -0.65 -24.88
N LYS A 130 -9.37 -0.05 -25.73
CA LYS A 130 -10.48 0.82 -25.32
C LYS A 130 -11.44 0.19 -24.30
N ARG A 131 -11.63 -1.14 -24.34
CA ARG A 131 -12.50 -1.86 -23.39
C ARG A 131 -12.05 -1.73 -21.93
N PHE A 132 -10.78 -1.38 -21.68
CA PHE A 132 -10.25 -1.21 -20.34
C PHE A 132 -10.34 0.22 -19.82
N VAL A 133 -10.76 1.20 -20.64
CA VAL A 133 -10.85 2.61 -20.23
C VAL A 133 -11.73 2.78 -18.99
N PHE A 134 -12.97 2.28 -19.04
CA PHE A 134 -13.89 2.41 -17.92
C PHE A 134 -13.42 1.68 -16.64
N PRO A 135 -13.11 0.37 -16.66
CA PRO A 135 -12.68 -0.32 -15.43
C PRO A 135 -11.37 0.25 -14.87
N VAL A 136 -10.44 0.67 -15.73
CA VAL A 136 -9.20 1.30 -15.26
C VAL A 136 -9.48 2.68 -14.67
N ALA A 137 -10.33 3.51 -15.29
CA ALA A 137 -10.67 4.83 -14.77
C ALA A 137 -11.32 4.76 -13.37
N LEU A 138 -12.19 3.76 -13.13
CA LEU A 138 -12.81 3.53 -11.83
C LEU A 138 -11.81 3.26 -10.69
N ILE A 139 -10.58 2.84 -11.02
CA ILE A 139 -9.53 2.57 -10.04
C ILE A 139 -8.48 3.67 -10.01
N VAL A 140 -8.03 4.14 -11.18
CA VAL A 140 -6.98 5.15 -11.30
C VAL A 140 -7.42 6.50 -10.77
N ILE A 141 -8.66 6.94 -11.03
CA ILE A 141 -9.15 8.24 -10.56
C ILE A 141 -9.14 8.30 -9.02
N PRO A 142 -9.71 7.32 -8.29
CA PRO A 142 -9.58 7.26 -6.84
C PRO A 142 -8.14 7.21 -6.36
N ILE A 143 -7.26 6.41 -6.97
CA ILE A 143 -5.83 6.33 -6.59
C ILE A 143 -5.17 7.70 -6.69
N ILE A 144 -5.40 8.44 -7.79
CA ILE A 144 -4.86 9.79 -7.97
C ILE A 144 -5.42 10.73 -6.91
N ALA A 145 -6.73 10.71 -6.68
CA ALA A 145 -7.36 11.54 -5.65
C ALA A 145 -6.76 11.26 -4.26
N ILE A 146 -6.59 9.98 -3.89
CA ILE A 146 -5.98 9.57 -2.62
C ILE A 146 -4.53 10.07 -2.52
N GLY A 147 -3.72 9.91 -3.57
CA GLY A 147 -2.34 10.37 -3.58
C GLY A 147 -2.22 11.88 -3.42
N VAL A 148 -3.09 12.65 -4.10
CA VAL A 148 -3.17 14.11 -3.95
C VAL A 148 -3.60 14.48 -2.53
N SER A 149 -4.65 13.86 -2.00
CA SER A 149 -5.13 14.11 -0.62
C SER A 149 -4.07 13.79 0.42
N GLN A 150 -3.36 12.66 0.32
CA GLN A 150 -2.27 12.32 1.23
C GLN A 150 -1.11 13.31 1.15
N LEU A 151 -0.74 13.75 -0.06
CA LEU A 151 0.30 14.76 -0.23
C LEU A 151 -0.12 16.11 0.36
N THR A 152 -1.36 16.54 0.13
CA THR A 152 -1.90 17.78 0.69
C THR A 152 -1.93 17.72 2.21
N LEU A 153 -2.36 16.61 2.81
CA LEU A 153 -2.35 16.43 4.27
C LEU A 153 -0.92 16.43 4.81
N TYR A 154 -0.01 15.68 4.17
CA TYR A 154 1.39 15.62 4.58
C TYR A 154 2.08 17.00 4.56
N LEU A 155 1.77 17.82 3.56
CA LEU A 155 2.33 19.18 3.44
C LEU A 155 1.61 20.20 4.33
N GLY A 156 0.30 20.07 4.51
CA GLY A 156 -0.53 21.07 5.20
C GLY A 156 -0.70 20.84 6.71
N GLN A 157 -0.48 19.62 7.21
CA GLN A 157 -0.71 19.25 8.61
C GLN A 157 0.55 18.77 9.33
N ARG A 158 1.71 19.27 8.89
CA ARG A 158 3.02 18.82 9.39
C ARG A 158 3.19 18.99 10.91
N ASP A 159 2.48 19.96 11.50
CA ASP A 159 2.59 20.34 12.91
C ASP A 159 1.58 19.65 13.82
N LEU A 160 0.52 19.02 13.28
CA LEU A 160 -0.54 18.42 14.08
C LEU A 160 -0.21 16.99 14.56
N GLY A 161 0.96 16.47 14.19
CA GLY A 161 1.36 15.08 14.44
C GLY A 161 0.65 14.09 13.52
N TRP A 162 1.09 12.82 13.53
CA TRP A 162 0.40 11.76 12.81
C TRP A 162 -0.91 11.46 13.55
N VAL A 163 -2.05 11.69 12.87
CA VAL A 163 -3.41 11.53 13.40
C VAL A 163 -3.54 10.23 14.22
N ASP A 164 -3.93 10.37 15.47
CA ASP A 164 -4.22 9.26 16.39
C ASP A 164 -5.69 9.32 16.87
N GLN A 165 -6.06 8.43 17.79
CA GLN A 165 -7.42 8.36 18.31
C GLN A 165 -7.86 9.65 19.03
N SER A 166 -6.94 10.47 19.55
CA SER A 166 -7.30 11.73 20.23
C SER A 166 -7.97 12.74 19.28
N TRP A 167 -7.72 12.65 17.98
CA TRP A 167 -8.34 13.52 16.99
C TRP A 167 -9.84 13.26 16.82
N ARG A 168 -10.27 12.02 17.08
CA ARG A 168 -11.69 11.69 17.11
C ARG A 168 -12.38 12.41 18.27
N GLU A 169 -11.71 12.51 19.41
CA GLU A 169 -12.20 13.25 20.59
C GLU A 169 -12.27 14.76 20.30
N LEU A 170 -11.37 15.27 19.46
CA LEU A 170 -11.37 16.65 18.97
C LEU A 170 -12.39 16.92 17.85
N GLY A 171 -13.16 15.92 17.41
CA GLY A 171 -14.19 16.05 16.38
C GLY A 171 -13.63 16.26 14.97
N VAL A 172 -12.36 15.88 14.72
CA VAL A 172 -11.76 16.06 13.39
C VAL A 172 -12.42 15.11 12.38
N PRO A 173 -12.88 15.63 11.22
CA PRO A 173 -13.55 14.81 10.23
C PRO A 173 -12.68 13.68 9.67
N LEU A 174 -13.31 12.54 9.37
CA LEU A 174 -12.65 11.34 8.84
C LEU A 174 -11.77 11.60 7.61
N TRP A 175 -12.21 12.45 6.69
CA TRP A 175 -11.45 12.75 5.46
C TRP A 175 -10.19 13.61 5.70
N GLN A 176 -9.94 14.06 6.93
CA GLN A 176 -8.66 14.66 7.32
C GLN A 176 -7.74 13.64 8.01
N SER A 177 -8.26 12.45 8.36
CA SER A 177 -7.46 11.39 8.94
C SER A 177 -6.51 10.79 7.90
N PHE A 178 -5.22 10.82 8.18
CA PHE A 178 -4.22 10.18 7.34
C PHE A 178 -4.43 8.66 7.26
N ALA A 179 -4.84 8.03 8.37
CA ALA A 179 -5.14 6.60 8.44
C ALA A 179 -6.25 6.20 7.46
N PHE A 180 -7.33 6.99 7.38
CA PHE A 180 -8.42 6.78 6.45
C PHE A 180 -7.93 6.69 5.00
N TRP A 181 -7.13 7.67 4.57
CA TRP A 181 -6.58 7.70 3.21
C TRP A 181 -5.59 6.56 2.96
N GLN A 182 -4.79 6.16 3.95
CA GLN A 182 -3.90 5.01 3.82
C GLN A 182 -4.67 3.70 3.59
N TRP A 183 -5.72 3.45 4.36
CA TRP A 183 -6.56 2.25 4.18
C TRP A 183 -7.23 2.25 2.81
N LEU A 184 -7.71 3.40 2.35
CA LEU A 184 -8.29 3.55 1.03
C LEU A 184 -7.25 3.30 -0.07
N ALA A 185 -6.03 3.81 0.10
CA ALA A 185 -4.93 3.58 -0.84
C ALA A 185 -4.61 2.10 -0.96
N LEU A 186 -4.51 1.38 0.17
CA LEU A 186 -4.33 -0.07 0.18
C LEU A 186 -5.45 -0.78 -0.57
N PHE A 187 -6.71 -0.46 -0.26
CA PHE A 187 -7.87 -1.07 -0.90
C PHE A 187 -7.83 -0.91 -2.42
N PHE A 188 -7.60 0.30 -2.92
CA PHE A 188 -7.58 0.56 -4.36
C PHE A 188 -6.33 0.01 -5.05
N LEU A 189 -5.15 0.02 -4.42
CA LEU A 189 -3.94 -0.58 -4.99
C LEU A 189 -4.09 -2.11 -5.12
N TRP A 190 -4.59 -2.78 -4.08
CA TRP A 190 -4.88 -4.22 -4.15
C TRP A 190 -6.01 -4.52 -5.15
N GLY A 191 -7.05 -3.69 -5.18
CA GLY A 191 -8.13 -3.77 -6.16
C GLY A 191 -7.60 -3.63 -7.60
N ALA A 192 -6.68 -2.69 -7.84
CA ALA A 192 -6.03 -2.50 -9.14
C ALA A 192 -5.25 -3.74 -9.56
N LEU A 193 -4.43 -4.28 -8.66
CA LEU A 193 -3.70 -5.51 -8.90
C LEU A 193 -4.66 -6.66 -9.21
N GLY A 194 -5.72 -6.86 -8.43
CA GLY A 194 -6.73 -7.89 -8.66
C GLY A 194 -7.43 -7.75 -10.02
N MET A 195 -7.83 -6.52 -10.38
CA MET A 195 -8.42 -6.21 -11.68
C MET A 195 -7.45 -6.57 -12.81
N LEU A 196 -6.19 -6.16 -12.74
CA LEU A 196 -5.19 -6.47 -13.76
C LEU A 196 -5.04 -7.98 -13.99
N GLY A 197 -5.13 -8.77 -12.92
CA GLY A 197 -5.06 -10.23 -12.98
C GLY A 197 -6.27 -10.86 -13.64
N PHE A 198 -7.47 -10.34 -13.34
CA PHE A 198 -8.71 -10.79 -13.96
C PHE A 198 -8.71 -10.49 -15.47
N LEU A 199 -8.26 -9.29 -15.86
CA LEU A 199 -8.25 -8.86 -17.26
C LEU A 199 -7.19 -9.58 -18.12
N ASN A 200 -6.16 -10.16 -17.50
CA ASN A 200 -5.14 -10.96 -18.18
C ASN A 200 -5.55 -12.42 -18.45
N ARG A 201 -6.65 -12.91 -17.87
CA ARG A 201 -7.21 -14.23 -18.20
C ARG A 201 -8.00 -14.15 -19.51
N LYS A 202 -7.30 -14.17 -20.64
CA LYS A 202 -7.87 -14.34 -21.98
C LYS A 202 -7.00 -15.25 -22.81
#